data_AF-A0A815S7J1-F1
#
_entry.id   AF-A0A815S7J1-F1
#
_cell.length_a   1.000
_cell.length_b   1.000
_cell.length_c   1.000
_cell.angle_alpha   90.00
_cell.angle_beta   90.00
_cell.angle_gamma   90.00
#
_symmetry.space_group_name_H-M   'P 1'
#
loop_
_entity.id
_entity.type
_entity.pdbx_description
1 polymer ?
#
loop_
_entity_poly.entity_id
_entity_poly.type
_entity_poly.pdbx_seq_one_letter_code
_entity_poly.pdbx_strand_id
1 'polypeptide(L)'
;MAKRSSNGKLIIDYPWTKTKEEIADLYSVDEDIGLPEDRIRQSFERYGPNELPAEESKPLWKLILEQFDDLLVKILLAAACISFVLALFEEHKEEDSLVATFVEPLVILLILIANAVVGVWQERNAESAIEALKEYEPEIAQVIRQSRPGHIQRIKARDLVPGDIVEVAVGDKVPADIRITTIYSTTLRVDQSLLTGESVSVIKHTDPVLDLRVVNQDKKNILFSGTNIAAGKCRGIVIGTGLNTEIGKIRSVMTETEEEKTPLQQKLDEFGEQLSKVITIICIA
;
A
#
# COMPACT_ATOMS: atom_id res chain seq x y z
N MET A 1 10.62 27.42 -4.41
CA MET A 1 11.90 27.09 -5.08
C MET A 1 11.85 25.59 -5.32
N ALA A 2 11.80 25.08 -6.55
CA ALA A 2 11.77 23.63 -6.77
C ALA A 2 13.14 23.04 -6.40
N LYS A 3 13.20 22.19 -5.38
CA LYS A 3 14.43 21.45 -5.05
C LYS A 3 14.50 20.20 -5.92
N ARG A 4 15.64 19.99 -6.57
CA ARG A 4 15.98 18.68 -7.12
C ARG A 4 16.33 17.77 -5.95
N SER A 5 15.57 16.71 -5.74
CA SER A 5 15.97 15.62 -4.84
C SER A 5 17.32 15.04 -5.31
N SER A 6 18.07 14.40 -4.41
CA SER A 6 19.30 13.64 -4.73
C SER A 6 19.11 12.63 -5.87
N ASN A 7 17.86 12.20 -6.11
CA ASN A 7 17.47 11.29 -7.20
C ASN A 7 16.94 12.00 -8.45
N GLY A 8 17.15 13.31 -8.60
CA GLY A 8 16.71 14.09 -9.78
C GLY A 8 15.20 14.36 -9.87
N LYS A 9 14.37 13.84 -8.94
CA LYS A 9 12.92 14.12 -8.90
C LYS A 9 12.67 15.61 -8.65
N LEU A 10 11.82 16.20 -9.50
CA LEU A 10 11.28 17.55 -9.31
C LEU A 10 10.13 17.42 -8.31
N ILE A 11 10.39 17.73 -7.05
CA ILE A 11 9.37 17.81 -6.01
C ILE A 11 9.06 19.29 -5.84
N ILE A 12 7.80 19.67 -6.08
CA ILE A 12 7.38 21.05 -5.85
C ILE A 12 7.19 21.22 -4.35
N ASP A 13 8.06 22.02 -3.75
CA ASP A 13 7.83 22.51 -2.39
C ASP A 13 6.60 23.44 -2.43
N TYR A 14 5.55 23.06 -1.69
CA TYR A 14 4.34 23.86 -1.44
C TYR A 14 3.53 24.25 -2.70
N PRO A 15 3.03 23.30 -3.51
CA PRO A 15 2.32 23.60 -4.77
C PRO A 15 1.05 24.44 -4.59
N TRP A 16 0.43 24.40 -3.41
CA TRP A 16 -0.75 25.23 -3.10
C TRP A 16 -0.43 26.72 -2.96
N THR A 17 0.83 27.10 -2.73
CA THR A 17 1.24 28.52 -2.62
C THR A 17 1.44 29.20 -3.97
N LYS A 18 1.52 28.41 -5.05
CA LYS A 18 1.88 28.89 -6.38
C LYS A 18 0.64 29.26 -7.18
N THR A 19 0.77 30.23 -8.08
CA THR A 19 -0.29 30.53 -9.06
C THR A 19 -0.35 29.42 -10.12
N LYS A 20 -1.41 29.43 -10.94
CA LYS A 20 -1.55 28.45 -12.03
C LYS A 20 -0.44 28.62 -13.08
N GLU A 21 -0.06 29.86 -13.37
CA GLU A 21 1.01 30.20 -14.33
C GLU A 21 2.36 29.69 -13.84
N GLU A 22 2.68 29.89 -12.56
CA GLU A 22 3.94 29.40 -11.99
C GLU A 22 4.06 27.87 -12.02
N ILE A 23 2.95 27.15 -11.87
CA ILE A 23 2.93 25.68 -11.92
C ILE A 23 3.04 25.20 -13.37
N ALA A 24 2.33 25.84 -14.29
CA ALA A 24 2.43 25.56 -15.72
C ALA A 24 3.88 25.78 -16.23
N ASP A 25 4.50 26.89 -15.85
CA ASP A 25 5.89 27.21 -16.19
C ASP A 25 6.88 26.19 -15.62
N LEU A 26 6.65 25.73 -14.38
CA LEU A 26 7.53 24.77 -13.72
C LEU A 26 7.58 23.41 -14.45
N TYR A 27 6.42 22.95 -14.93
CA TYR A 27 6.34 21.73 -15.74
C TYR A 27 6.62 22.00 -17.23
N SER A 28 6.67 23.27 -17.62
CA SER A 28 6.78 23.75 -19.01
C SER A 28 5.67 23.16 -19.87
N VAL A 29 4.43 23.26 -19.37
CA VAL A 29 3.23 22.71 -19.99
C VAL A 29 2.25 23.83 -20.30
N ASP A 30 1.64 23.75 -21.48
CA ASP A 30 0.51 24.59 -21.87
C ASP A 30 -0.80 23.89 -21.47
N GLU A 31 -1.73 24.59 -20.83
CA GLU A 31 -2.98 24.03 -20.31
C GLU A 31 -3.92 23.49 -21.41
N ASP A 32 -3.83 23.99 -22.64
CA ASP A 32 -4.72 23.59 -23.75
C ASP A 32 -4.08 22.51 -24.65
N ILE A 33 -2.75 22.45 -24.68
CA ILE A 33 -2.01 21.47 -25.50
C ILE A 33 -1.64 20.24 -24.68
N GLY A 34 -1.29 20.42 -23.40
CA GLY A 34 -0.79 19.36 -22.53
C GLY A 34 0.66 18.96 -22.82
N LEU A 35 1.12 17.90 -22.16
CA LEU A 35 2.52 17.47 -22.25
C LEU A 35 2.88 16.78 -23.59
N PRO A 36 4.12 16.98 -24.09
CA PRO A 36 4.70 16.16 -25.17
C PRO A 36 4.95 14.72 -24.75
N GLU A 37 4.88 13.80 -25.70
CA GLU A 37 5.12 12.36 -25.47
C GLU A 37 6.53 12.07 -24.93
N ASP A 38 7.55 12.80 -25.39
CA ASP A 38 8.92 12.67 -24.89
C ASP A 38 9.03 13.04 -23.40
N ARG A 39 8.31 14.08 -22.97
CA ARG A 39 8.28 14.51 -21.56
C ARG A 39 7.49 13.53 -20.71
N ILE A 40 6.42 12.96 -21.25
CA ILE A 40 5.66 11.91 -20.56
C ILE A 40 6.56 10.70 -20.32
N ARG A 41 7.32 10.24 -21.33
CA ARG A 41 8.26 9.12 -21.16
C ARG A 41 9.34 9.44 -20.12
N GLN A 42 9.94 10.62 -20.17
CA GLN A 42 10.96 11.05 -19.19
C GLN A 42 10.39 11.15 -17.76
N SER A 43 9.18 11.69 -17.60
CA SER A 43 8.51 11.75 -16.31
C SER A 43 8.15 10.34 -15.82
N PHE A 44 7.67 9.46 -16.69
CA PHE A 44 7.33 8.08 -16.32
C PHE A 44 8.57 7.31 -15.85
N GLU A 45 9.70 7.43 -16.55
CA GLU A 45 10.98 6.83 -16.14
C GLU A 45 11.48 7.37 -14.79
N ARG A 46 11.21 8.64 -14.48
CA ARG A 46 11.68 9.30 -13.26
C ARG A 46 10.78 9.07 -12.04
N TYR A 47 9.46 9.12 -12.23
CA TYR A 47 8.48 9.06 -11.14
C TYR A 47 7.87 7.67 -10.97
N GLY A 48 7.91 6.84 -12.01
CA GLY A 48 7.23 5.55 -12.05
C GLY A 48 5.73 5.70 -12.34
N PRO A 49 4.99 4.57 -12.32
CA PRO A 49 3.55 4.56 -12.49
C PRO A 49 2.84 5.27 -11.34
N ASN A 50 1.69 5.88 -11.63
CA ASN A 50 0.77 6.44 -10.65
C ASN A 50 -0.10 5.32 -10.02
N GLU A 51 0.56 4.45 -9.28
CA GLU A 51 -0.07 3.38 -8.51
C GLU A 51 0.67 3.26 -7.18
N LEU A 52 -0.04 2.88 -6.13
CA LEU A 52 0.61 2.59 -4.87
C LEU A 52 1.22 1.17 -4.95
N PRO A 53 2.51 0.96 -4.60
CA PRO A 53 3.19 -0.33 -4.78
C PRO A 53 2.37 -1.45 -4.16
N ALA A 54 2.15 -2.58 -4.84
CA ALA A 54 1.53 -3.70 -4.18
C ALA A 54 2.41 -4.15 -3.01
N GLU A 55 1.83 -4.39 -1.84
CA GLU A 55 2.55 -5.16 -0.82
C GLU A 55 2.84 -6.53 -1.42
N GLU A 56 4.12 -6.93 -1.36
CA GLU A 56 4.51 -8.28 -1.74
C GLU A 56 3.91 -9.22 -0.71
N SER A 57 2.77 -9.83 -1.05
CA SER A 57 2.21 -10.89 -0.20
C SER A 57 3.26 -11.97 -0.04
N LYS A 58 3.52 -12.35 1.21
CA LYS A 58 4.48 -13.42 1.48
C LYS A 58 3.97 -14.68 0.74
N PRO A 59 4.81 -15.33 -0.07
CA PRO A 59 4.36 -16.52 -0.78
C PRO A 59 4.01 -17.61 0.23
N LEU A 60 3.02 -18.45 -0.09
CA LEU A 60 2.47 -19.45 0.84
C LEU A 60 3.55 -20.33 1.50
N TRP A 61 4.59 -20.71 0.77
CA TRP A 61 5.69 -21.51 1.31
C TRP A 61 6.49 -20.78 2.40
N LYS A 62 6.63 -19.44 2.28
CA LYS A 62 7.33 -18.61 3.27
C LYS A 62 6.48 -18.46 4.53
N LEU A 63 5.17 -18.23 4.38
CA LEU A 63 4.23 -18.24 5.50
C LEU A 63 4.26 -19.57 6.26
N ILE A 64 4.26 -20.69 5.54
CA ILE A 64 4.38 -22.02 6.15
C ILE A 64 5.70 -22.15 6.91
N LEU A 65 6.83 -21.72 6.32
CA LEU A 65 8.15 -21.76 6.97
C LEU A 65 8.20 -20.93 8.25
N GLU A 66 7.57 -19.75 8.27
CA GLU A 66 7.48 -18.89 9.46
C GLU A 66 6.74 -19.58 10.62
N GLN A 67 5.73 -20.42 10.34
CA GLN A 67 5.05 -21.22 11.38
C GLN A 67 5.97 -22.26 12.05
N PHE A 68 7.07 -22.66 11.40
CA PHE A 68 8.07 -23.57 11.97
C PHE A 68 9.26 -22.84 12.63
N ASP A 69 9.27 -21.50 12.63
CA ASP A 69 10.38 -20.75 13.22
C ASP A 69 10.26 -20.60 14.75
N ASP A 70 9.07 -20.84 15.31
CA ASP A 70 8.82 -20.88 16.74
C ASP A 70 9.64 -21.98 17.44
N LEU A 71 10.26 -21.63 18.58
CA LEU A 71 11.12 -22.51 19.34
C LEU A 71 10.40 -23.75 19.89
N LEU A 72 9.15 -23.62 20.33
CA LEU A 72 8.34 -24.75 20.78
C LEU A 72 7.99 -25.68 19.61
N VAL A 73 7.66 -25.11 18.45
CA VAL A 73 7.40 -25.89 17.24
C VAL A 73 8.64 -26.66 16.80
N LYS A 74 9.83 -26.06 16.88
CA LYS A 74 11.11 -26.73 16.64
C LYS A 74 11.35 -27.89 17.60
N ILE A 75 11.00 -27.75 18.88
CA ILE A 75 11.09 -28.84 19.87
C ILE A 75 10.13 -29.98 19.50
N LEU A 76 8.87 -29.67 19.19
CA LEU A 76 7.88 -30.65 18.75
C LEU A 76 8.31 -31.38 17.47
N LEU A 77 8.92 -30.65 16.52
CA LEU A 77 9.47 -31.22 15.30
C LEU A 77 10.65 -32.15 15.61
N ALA A 78 11.55 -31.76 16.53
CA ALA A 78 12.65 -32.61 16.98
C ALA A 78 12.14 -33.89 17.67
N ALA A 79 11.12 -33.79 18.52
CA ALA A 79 10.47 -34.93 19.15
C ALA A 79 9.82 -35.86 18.11
N ALA A 80 9.14 -35.30 17.10
CA ALA A 80 8.57 -36.06 15.99
C ALA A 80 9.66 -36.81 15.20
N CYS A 81 10.80 -36.17 14.92
CA CYS A 81 11.94 -36.80 14.25
C CYS A 81 12.55 -37.93 15.09
N ILE A 82 12.75 -37.72 16.40
CA ILE A 82 13.29 -38.75 17.30
C ILE A 82 12.33 -39.93 17.39
N SER A 83 11.03 -39.69 17.61
CA SER A 83 9.99 -40.72 17.66
C SER A 83 9.92 -41.49 16.34
N PHE A 84 10.00 -40.82 15.19
CA PHE A 84 10.04 -41.47 13.88
C PHE A 84 11.29 -42.34 13.69
N VAL A 85 12.46 -41.88 14.13
CA VAL A 85 13.71 -42.66 14.07
C VAL A 85 13.62 -43.88 14.98
N LEU A 86 13.12 -43.73 16.21
CA LEU A 86 12.92 -44.85 17.13
C LEU A 86 11.95 -45.89 16.55
N ALA A 87 10.84 -45.46 15.95
CA ALA A 87 9.89 -46.32 15.27
C ALA A 87 10.48 -47.11 14.09
N LEU A 88 11.51 -46.57 13.41
CA LEU A 88 12.22 -47.28 12.33
C LEU A 88 13.24 -48.31 12.85
N PHE A 89 13.79 -48.09 14.05
CA PHE A 89 14.79 -48.99 14.65
C PHE A 89 14.19 -50.00 15.63
N GLU A 90 12.92 -49.86 16.01
CA GLU A 90 12.21 -50.87 16.79
C GLU A 90 12.05 -52.15 15.97
N GLU A 91 12.76 -53.21 16.38
CA GLU A 91 12.59 -54.55 15.82
C GLU A 91 11.13 -54.95 15.99
N HIS A 92 10.47 -55.28 14.86
CA HIS A 92 9.08 -55.69 14.80
C HIS A 92 8.85 -56.92 15.69
N LYS A 93 8.50 -56.71 16.96
CA LYS A 93 7.99 -57.78 17.81
C LYS A 93 6.60 -58.13 17.29
N GLU A 94 6.39 -59.40 17.01
CA GLU A 94 5.34 -59.99 16.16
C GLU A 94 3.87 -59.72 16.57
N GLU A 95 3.59 -58.84 17.53
CA GLU A 95 2.23 -58.56 18.02
C GLU A 95 1.82 -57.08 17.97
N ASP A 96 2.75 -56.15 17.74
CA ASP A 96 2.38 -54.74 17.53
C ASP A 96 2.15 -54.48 16.04
N SER A 97 0.89 -54.18 15.71
CA SER A 97 0.50 -53.78 14.36
C SER A 97 1.40 -52.62 13.93
N LEU A 98 2.03 -52.69 12.75
CA LEU A 98 2.83 -51.61 12.16
C LEU A 98 2.17 -50.23 12.28
N VAL A 99 0.84 -50.21 12.30
CA VAL A 99 0.03 -49.02 12.49
C VAL A 99 0.28 -48.35 13.84
N ALA A 100 0.46 -49.11 14.93
CA ALA A 100 0.64 -48.64 16.31
C ALA A 100 1.98 -47.89 16.50
N THR A 101 3.07 -48.44 15.95
CA THR A 101 4.43 -47.88 16.09
C THR A 101 4.56 -46.50 15.44
N PHE A 102 3.85 -46.26 14.33
CA PHE A 102 3.87 -44.98 13.64
C PHE A 102 2.78 -43.99 14.12
N VAL A 103 1.91 -44.35 15.08
CA VAL A 103 0.83 -43.44 15.53
C VAL A 103 1.41 -42.18 16.16
N GLU A 104 2.36 -42.31 17.08
CA GLU A 104 2.93 -41.18 17.81
C GLU A 104 3.55 -40.11 16.88
N PRO A 105 4.52 -40.44 16.00
CA PRO A 105 5.10 -39.44 15.11
C PRO A 105 4.07 -38.89 14.10
N LEU A 106 3.09 -39.71 13.67
CA LEU A 106 2.02 -39.29 12.77
C LEU A 106 1.08 -38.27 13.44
N VAL A 107 0.71 -38.49 14.69
CA VAL A 107 -0.17 -37.56 15.45
C VAL A 107 0.53 -36.23 15.67
N ILE A 108 1.82 -36.24 16.06
CA ILE A 108 2.59 -35.00 16.25
C ILE A 108 2.69 -34.23 14.92
N LEU A 109 3.01 -34.92 13.82
CA LEU A 109 3.07 -34.31 12.50
C LEU A 109 1.71 -33.72 12.07
N LEU A 110 0.61 -34.42 12.35
CA LEU A 110 -0.74 -33.94 12.04
C LEU A 110 -1.07 -32.66 12.82
N ILE A 111 -0.72 -32.58 14.11
CA ILE A 111 -0.90 -31.37 14.92
C ILE A 111 -0.09 -30.20 14.33
N LEU A 112 1.17 -30.43 13.94
CA LEU A 112 2.02 -29.39 13.33
C LEU A 112 1.44 -28.89 11.99
N ILE A 113 0.95 -29.80 11.14
CA ILE A 113 0.29 -29.44 9.88
C ILE A 113 -0.98 -28.64 10.16
N ALA A 114 -1.82 -29.08 11.10
CA ALA A 114 -3.04 -28.38 11.48
C ALA A 114 -2.75 -26.96 11.99
N ASN A 115 -1.75 -26.80 12.86
CA ASN A 115 -1.33 -25.49 13.37
C ASN A 115 -0.82 -24.58 12.24
N ALA A 116 0.01 -25.11 11.33
CA ALA A 116 0.50 -24.33 10.19
C ALA A 116 -0.65 -23.87 9.26
N VAL A 117 -1.63 -24.74 9.01
CA VAL A 117 -2.81 -24.39 8.19
C VAL A 117 -3.65 -23.30 8.88
N VAL A 118 -3.89 -23.42 10.18
CA VAL A 118 -4.63 -22.39 10.95
C VAL A 118 -3.87 -21.06 10.96
N GLY A 119 -2.55 -21.08 11.17
CA GLY A 119 -1.71 -19.89 11.14
C GLY A 119 -1.74 -19.17 9.78
N VAL A 120 -1.54 -19.91 8.69
CA VAL A 120 -1.61 -19.37 7.32
C VAL A 120 -2.99 -18.80 7.01
N TRP A 121 -4.07 -19.42 7.50
CA TRP A 121 -5.42 -18.92 7.28
C TRP A 121 -5.69 -17.61 8.02
N GLN A 122 -5.20 -17.46 9.26
CA GLN A 122 -5.35 -16.23 10.04
C GLN A 122 -4.59 -15.05 9.40
N GLU A 123 -3.37 -15.29 8.92
CA GLU A 123 -2.54 -14.23 8.33
C GLU A 123 -3.12 -13.72 7.00
N ARG A 124 -3.61 -14.63 6.14
CA ARG A 124 -4.30 -14.23 4.89
C ARG A 124 -5.57 -13.41 5.12
N ASN A 125 -6.29 -13.69 6.20
CA ASN A 125 -7.50 -12.95 6.52
C ASN A 125 -7.19 -11.52 6.98
N ALA A 126 -6.00 -11.27 7.55
CA ALA A 126 -5.54 -9.93 7.94
C ALA A 126 -5.08 -9.10 6.72
N GLU A 127 -4.31 -9.68 5.78
CA GLU A 127 -3.84 -8.98 4.56
C GLU A 127 -4.99 -8.51 3.66
N SER A 128 -6.12 -9.23 3.64
CA SER A 128 -7.27 -8.92 2.78
C SER A 128 -7.89 -7.53 3.04
N ALA A 129 -7.73 -6.98 4.26
CA ALA A 129 -8.23 -5.65 4.60
C ALA A 129 -7.42 -4.53 3.91
N ILE A 130 -6.14 -4.76 3.64
CA ILE A 130 -5.25 -3.79 2.97
C ILE A 130 -5.54 -3.78 1.46
N GLU A 131 -5.87 -4.93 0.88
CA GLU A 131 -6.20 -5.03 -0.55
C GLU A 131 -7.49 -4.27 -0.91
N ALA A 132 -8.45 -4.18 0.01
CA ALA A 132 -9.65 -3.36 -0.16
C ALA A 132 -9.34 -1.86 -0.35
N LEU A 133 -8.17 -1.37 0.09
CA LEU A 133 -7.76 0.02 -0.17
C LEU A 133 -7.36 0.23 -1.64
N LYS A 134 -6.91 -0.81 -2.36
CA LYS A 134 -6.56 -0.72 -3.79
C LYS A 134 -7.79 -0.52 -4.69
N GLU A 135 -8.96 -0.99 -4.26
CA GLU A 135 -10.24 -0.74 -4.96
C GLU A 135 -10.60 0.75 -5.03
N TYR A 136 -9.93 1.59 -4.24
CA TYR A 136 -10.15 3.02 -4.27
C TYR A 136 -9.33 3.76 -5.35
N GLU A 137 -8.42 3.13 -6.08
CA GLU A 137 -7.73 3.79 -7.21
C GLU A 137 -8.63 3.81 -8.45
N PRO A 138 -8.87 4.97 -9.10
CA PRO A 138 -9.66 5.01 -10.32
C PRO A 138 -8.93 4.29 -11.46
N GLU A 139 -9.63 3.45 -12.22
CA GLU A 139 -9.02 2.70 -13.32
C GLU A 139 -8.66 3.61 -14.52
N ILE A 140 -9.40 4.71 -14.70
CA ILE A 140 -9.32 5.59 -15.88
C ILE A 140 -9.22 7.06 -15.45
N ALA A 141 -8.32 7.80 -16.09
CA ALA A 141 -8.17 9.25 -15.97
C ALA A 141 -8.43 9.96 -17.30
N GLN A 142 -8.96 11.19 -17.23
CA GLN A 142 -9.16 12.07 -18.38
C GLN A 142 -8.02 13.09 -18.45
N VAL A 143 -7.24 13.04 -19.54
CA VAL A 143 -6.06 13.90 -19.74
C VAL A 143 -6.13 14.68 -21.04
N ILE A 144 -5.43 15.80 -21.08
CA ILE A 144 -5.11 16.55 -22.30
C ILE A 144 -3.61 16.44 -22.52
N ARG A 145 -3.23 15.90 -23.68
CA ARG A 145 -1.84 15.64 -24.09
C ARG A 145 -1.64 16.08 -25.52
N GLN A 146 -0.40 16.42 -25.89
CA GLN A 146 -0.07 16.96 -27.20
C GLN A 146 -0.37 15.99 -28.36
N SER A 147 -0.50 14.69 -28.09
CA SER A 147 -0.91 13.68 -29.08
C SER A 147 -2.27 13.98 -29.72
N ARG A 148 -3.19 14.63 -28.97
CA ARG A 148 -4.46 15.18 -29.48
C ARG A 148 -4.72 16.52 -28.79
N PRO A 149 -4.16 17.63 -29.31
CA PRO A 149 -4.28 18.94 -28.68
C PRO A 149 -5.74 19.34 -28.50
N GLY A 150 -6.10 19.90 -27.34
CA GLY A 150 -7.46 20.35 -27.05
C GLY A 150 -8.53 19.25 -26.91
N HIS A 151 -8.17 17.96 -27.10
CA HIS A 151 -9.09 16.84 -26.93
C HIS A 151 -8.79 16.04 -25.66
N ILE A 152 -9.86 15.73 -24.92
CA ILE A 152 -9.80 14.89 -23.73
C ILE A 152 -9.57 13.44 -24.16
N GLN A 153 -8.54 12.83 -23.61
CA GLN A 153 -8.16 11.44 -23.82
C GLN A 153 -8.39 10.64 -22.53
N ARG A 154 -8.92 9.42 -22.66
CA ARG A 154 -9.06 8.49 -21.54
C ARG A 154 -7.86 7.58 -21.52
N ILE A 155 -7.08 7.63 -20.44
CA ILE A 155 -5.91 6.77 -20.22
C ILE A 155 -6.07 6.00 -18.91
N LYS A 156 -5.25 4.98 -18.68
CA LYS A 156 -5.21 4.33 -17.36
C LYS A 156 -4.65 5.31 -16.34
N ALA A 157 -5.23 5.37 -15.14
CA ALA A 157 -4.74 6.29 -14.12
C ALA A 157 -3.29 6.03 -13.73
N ARG A 158 -2.82 4.78 -13.82
CA ARG A 158 -1.41 4.40 -13.58
C ARG A 158 -0.43 5.07 -14.55
N ASP A 159 -0.88 5.45 -15.74
CA ASP A 159 -0.03 6.04 -16.79
C ASP A 159 0.03 7.58 -16.67
N LEU A 160 -0.59 8.15 -15.63
CA LEU A 160 -0.47 9.57 -15.28
C LEU A 160 0.93 9.90 -14.77
N VAL A 161 1.41 11.07 -15.16
CA VAL A 161 2.71 11.59 -14.71
C VAL A 161 2.57 13.02 -14.18
N PRO A 162 3.46 13.46 -13.28
CA PRO A 162 3.51 14.86 -12.86
C PRO A 162 3.66 15.81 -14.06
N GLY A 163 2.82 16.83 -14.10
CA GLY A 163 2.69 17.79 -15.20
C GLY A 163 1.57 17.49 -16.18
N ASP A 164 0.94 16.31 -16.15
CA ASP A 164 -0.23 16.02 -16.99
C ASP A 164 -1.37 17.01 -16.69
N ILE A 165 -2.06 17.45 -17.74
CA ILE A 165 -3.29 18.21 -17.62
C ILE A 165 -4.43 17.24 -17.51
N VAL A 166 -5.17 17.32 -16.42
CA VAL A 166 -6.29 16.42 -16.11
C VAL A 166 -7.58 17.20 -15.97
N GLU A 167 -8.66 16.59 -16.43
CA GLU A 167 -10.01 17.12 -16.27
C GLU A 167 -10.80 16.15 -15.38
N VAL A 168 -11.56 16.71 -14.44
CA VAL A 168 -12.43 15.94 -13.56
C VAL A 168 -13.80 16.61 -13.47
N ALA A 169 -14.83 15.79 -13.47
CA ALA A 169 -16.24 16.19 -13.39
C ALA A 169 -16.94 15.50 -12.22
N VAL A 170 -18.18 15.92 -11.96
CA VAL A 170 -19.02 15.33 -10.91
C VAL A 170 -19.12 13.80 -11.05
N GLY A 171 -18.92 13.10 -9.93
CA GLY A 171 -18.90 11.63 -9.88
C GLY A 171 -17.55 11.02 -10.18
N ASP A 172 -16.59 11.76 -10.74
CA ASP A 172 -15.25 11.26 -10.95
C ASP A 172 -14.49 11.18 -9.63
N LYS A 173 -13.68 10.14 -9.52
CA LYS A 173 -12.66 10.02 -8.49
C LYS A 173 -11.36 10.65 -8.97
N VAL A 174 -10.74 11.43 -8.10
CA VAL A 174 -9.51 12.14 -8.38
C VAL A 174 -8.35 11.14 -8.50
N PRO A 175 -7.65 11.06 -9.65
CA PRO A 175 -6.68 10.00 -9.92
C PRO A 175 -5.27 10.24 -9.37
N ALA A 176 -4.94 11.48 -9.03
CA ALA A 176 -3.62 11.89 -8.54
C ALA A 176 -3.79 13.18 -7.75
N ASP A 177 -2.74 13.68 -7.09
CA ASP A 177 -2.80 15.00 -6.48
C ASP A 177 -2.68 16.07 -7.58
N ILE A 178 -3.64 17.00 -7.63
CA ILE A 178 -3.82 17.94 -8.73
C ILE A 178 -3.92 19.37 -8.20
N ARG A 179 -3.16 20.28 -8.80
CA ARG A 179 -3.35 21.72 -8.63
C ARG A 179 -4.41 22.21 -9.61
N ILE A 180 -5.52 22.72 -9.11
CA ILE A 180 -6.63 23.21 -9.93
C ILE A 180 -6.17 24.46 -10.69
N THR A 181 -6.33 24.50 -12.01
CA THR A 181 -5.98 25.69 -12.80
C THR A 181 -7.22 26.46 -13.21
N THR A 182 -8.27 25.75 -13.62
CA THR A 182 -9.50 26.33 -14.18
C THR A 182 -10.71 25.57 -13.66
N ILE A 183 -11.75 26.29 -13.23
CA ILE A 183 -13.05 25.73 -12.84
C ILE A 183 -14.07 26.16 -13.90
N TYR A 184 -14.72 25.19 -14.53
CA TYR A 184 -15.71 25.43 -15.60
C TYR A 184 -17.13 25.63 -15.06
N SER A 185 -17.42 25.08 -13.88
CA SER A 185 -18.71 25.21 -13.22
C SER A 185 -18.77 26.45 -12.31
N THR A 186 -19.97 26.85 -11.88
CA THR A 186 -20.15 27.94 -10.91
C THR A 186 -19.44 27.68 -9.58
N THR A 187 -19.45 26.43 -9.13
CA THR A 187 -18.72 25.99 -7.94
C THR A 187 -18.13 24.60 -8.19
N LEU A 188 -17.02 24.32 -7.54
CA LEU A 188 -16.42 22.98 -7.47
C LEU A 188 -16.49 22.52 -6.01
N ARG A 189 -17.08 21.35 -5.78
CA ARG A 189 -17.21 20.72 -4.46
C ARG A 189 -16.58 19.34 -4.50
N VAL A 190 -15.80 19.03 -3.47
CA VAL A 190 -15.06 17.77 -3.36
C VAL A 190 -15.36 17.14 -2.02
N ASP A 191 -15.67 15.85 -2.03
CA ASP A 191 -15.75 15.03 -0.85
C ASP A 191 -14.35 14.55 -0.47
N GLN A 192 -13.86 15.05 0.66
CA GLN A 192 -12.52 14.76 1.19
C GLN A 192 -12.56 13.88 2.43
N SER A 193 -13.70 13.24 2.72
CA SER A 193 -13.93 12.40 3.91
C SER A 193 -12.87 11.31 4.09
N LEU A 194 -12.32 10.76 3.01
CA LEU A 194 -11.23 9.77 3.05
C LEU A 194 -9.97 10.30 3.76
N LEU A 195 -9.64 11.58 3.60
CA LEU A 195 -8.41 12.18 4.12
C LEU A 195 -8.62 13.02 5.38
N THR A 196 -9.79 13.64 5.53
CA THR A 196 -10.08 14.53 6.66
C THR A 196 -11.03 13.92 7.69
N GLY A 197 -11.75 12.85 7.35
CA GLY A 197 -12.82 12.27 8.18
C GLY A 197 -14.11 13.10 8.21
N GLU A 198 -14.16 14.24 7.52
CA GLU A 198 -15.33 15.12 7.48
C GLU A 198 -16.22 14.78 6.28
N SER A 199 -17.50 14.49 6.51
CA SER A 199 -18.47 14.13 5.46
C SER A 199 -19.00 15.33 4.66
N VAL A 200 -18.63 16.57 5.02
CA VAL A 200 -19.12 17.77 4.34
C VAL A 200 -18.21 18.09 3.15
N SER A 201 -18.81 18.22 1.97
CA SER A 201 -18.06 18.61 0.76
C SER A 201 -17.43 19.99 0.90
N VAL A 202 -16.16 20.13 0.50
CA VAL A 202 -15.40 21.39 0.58
C VAL A 202 -15.45 22.12 -0.76
N ILE A 203 -15.68 23.43 -0.74
CA ILE A 203 -15.62 24.29 -1.93
C ILE A 203 -14.16 24.58 -2.27
N LYS A 204 -13.81 24.40 -3.55
CA LYS A 204 -12.47 24.61 -4.07
C LYS A 204 -12.37 25.90 -4.90
N HIS A 205 -11.17 26.47 -4.96
CA HIS A 205 -10.83 27.72 -5.65
C HIS A 205 -9.51 27.58 -6.42
N THR A 206 -9.22 28.50 -7.33
CA THR A 206 -7.97 28.50 -8.11
C THR A 206 -6.85 29.32 -7.47
N ASP A 207 -7.19 30.22 -6.55
CA ASP A 207 -6.24 31.15 -5.93
C ASP A 207 -5.16 30.43 -5.10
N PRO A 208 -3.93 30.98 -5.06
CA PRO A 208 -2.88 30.46 -4.20
C PRO A 208 -3.23 30.61 -2.72
N VAL A 209 -2.88 29.59 -1.93
CA VAL A 209 -2.98 29.60 -0.47
C VAL A 209 -1.59 29.90 0.08
N LEU A 210 -1.38 31.08 0.66
CA LEU A 210 -0.05 31.59 1.00
C LEU A 210 0.57 30.93 2.25
N ASP A 211 -0.23 30.25 3.07
CA ASP A 211 0.28 29.58 4.27
C ASP A 211 1.02 28.29 3.92
N LEU A 212 2.30 28.24 4.30
CA LEU A 212 3.20 27.09 4.09
C LEU A 212 2.87 25.89 4.99
N ARG A 213 2.21 26.11 6.13
CA ARG A 213 1.89 25.05 7.11
C ARG A 213 0.40 24.72 7.15
N VAL A 214 -0.30 25.06 6.09
CA VAL A 214 -1.72 24.80 5.94
C VAL A 214 -2.01 23.30 5.96
N VAL A 215 -3.06 22.92 6.70
CA VAL A 215 -3.57 21.56 6.75
C VAL A 215 -4.23 21.18 5.41
N ASN A 216 -4.37 19.88 5.14
CA ASN A 216 -4.92 19.39 3.87
C ASN A 216 -6.33 19.91 3.58
N GLN A 217 -7.15 20.09 4.61
CA GLN A 217 -8.51 20.65 4.51
C GLN A 217 -8.53 22.08 3.94
N ASP A 218 -7.53 22.89 4.29
CA ASP A 218 -7.45 24.29 3.90
C ASP A 218 -6.70 24.52 2.57
N LYS A 219 -6.13 23.46 1.97
CA LYS A 219 -5.60 23.47 0.59
C LYS A 219 -6.75 23.49 -0.41
N LYS A 220 -7.46 24.62 -0.48
CA LYS A 220 -8.67 24.81 -1.31
C LYS A 220 -8.40 24.80 -2.81
N ASN A 221 -7.14 24.82 -3.23
CA ASN A 221 -6.73 24.79 -4.63
C ASN A 221 -6.10 23.47 -5.08
N ILE A 222 -6.07 22.47 -4.19
CA ILE A 222 -5.59 21.12 -4.46
C ILE A 222 -6.76 20.13 -4.41
N LEU A 223 -6.76 19.21 -5.37
CA LEU A 223 -7.51 17.95 -5.32
C LEU A 223 -6.55 16.85 -4.92
N PHE A 224 -7.01 15.94 -4.06
CA PHE A 224 -6.17 14.85 -3.57
C PHE A 224 -6.59 13.52 -4.19
N SER A 225 -5.62 12.67 -4.48
CA SER A 225 -5.87 11.33 -5.00
C SER A 225 -6.82 10.55 -4.08
N GLY A 226 -7.78 9.84 -4.68
CA GLY A 226 -8.79 9.04 -3.95
C GLY A 226 -10.03 9.82 -3.49
N THR A 227 -10.01 11.16 -3.52
CA THR A 227 -11.19 11.99 -3.22
C THR A 227 -12.19 12.03 -4.38
N ASN A 228 -13.46 12.31 -4.10
CA ASN A 228 -14.53 12.29 -5.11
C ASN A 228 -15.04 13.71 -5.41
N ILE A 229 -15.32 14.00 -6.67
CA ILE A 229 -15.93 15.27 -7.06
C ILE A 229 -17.44 15.22 -6.79
N ALA A 230 -17.88 15.94 -5.76
CA ALA A 230 -19.29 15.99 -5.35
C ALA A 230 -20.13 16.88 -6.27
N ALA A 231 -19.56 17.97 -6.79
CA ALA A 231 -20.23 18.82 -7.78
C ALA A 231 -19.24 19.64 -8.58
N GLY A 232 -19.58 19.90 -9.85
CA GLY A 232 -18.83 20.80 -10.72
C GLY A 232 -17.91 20.09 -11.71
N LYS A 233 -17.10 20.88 -12.40
CA LYS A 233 -16.15 20.43 -13.41
C LYS A 233 -14.93 21.36 -13.41
N CYS A 234 -13.74 20.78 -13.43
CA CYS A 234 -12.50 21.56 -13.43
C CYS A 234 -11.38 20.88 -14.19
N ARG A 235 -10.35 21.67 -14.49
CA ARG A 235 -9.07 21.26 -15.05
C ARG A 235 -7.97 21.60 -14.06
N GLY A 236 -6.93 20.78 -14.03
CA GLY A 236 -5.73 21.05 -13.25
C GLY A 236 -4.51 20.31 -13.74
N ILE A 237 -3.37 20.62 -13.11
CA ILE A 237 -2.06 20.04 -13.39
C ILE A 237 -1.74 19.02 -12.31
N VAL A 238 -1.33 17.82 -12.70
CA VAL A 238 -0.89 16.77 -11.77
C VAL A 238 0.41 17.22 -11.09
N ILE A 239 0.40 17.31 -9.76
CA ILE A 239 1.57 17.71 -8.95
C ILE A 239 2.25 16.53 -8.26
N GLY A 240 1.52 15.45 -8.01
CA GLY A 240 2.03 14.26 -7.33
C GLY A 240 1.31 12.99 -7.76
N THR A 241 2.07 11.91 -7.94
CA THR A 241 1.58 10.58 -8.34
C THR A 241 2.14 9.49 -7.43
N GLY A 242 1.41 8.37 -7.33
CA GLY A 242 1.79 7.20 -6.53
C GLY A 242 2.11 7.56 -5.08
N LEU A 243 3.25 7.11 -4.57
CA LEU A 243 3.74 7.38 -3.21
C LEU A 243 3.94 8.88 -2.88
N ASN A 244 4.02 9.76 -3.88
CA ASN A 244 4.22 11.20 -3.63
C ASN A 244 2.91 11.96 -3.35
N THR A 245 1.76 11.29 -3.47
CA THR A 245 0.44 11.84 -3.13
C THR A 245 0.22 11.89 -1.62
N GLU A 246 -0.76 12.65 -1.14
CA GLU A 246 -1.12 12.65 0.29
C GLU A 246 -1.57 11.26 0.76
N ILE A 247 -2.35 10.52 -0.04
CA ILE A 247 -2.73 9.13 0.27
C ILE A 247 -1.51 8.20 0.24
N GLY A 248 -0.57 8.43 -0.68
CA GLY A 248 0.68 7.69 -0.77
C GLY A 248 1.59 7.88 0.43
N LYS A 249 1.66 9.11 0.99
CA LYS A 249 2.38 9.39 2.24
C LYS A 249 1.76 8.70 3.44
N ILE A 250 0.42 8.67 3.51
CA ILE A 250 -0.28 7.91 4.56
C ILE A 250 0.09 6.43 4.45
N ARG A 251 0.07 5.88 3.22
CA ARG A 251 0.45 4.49 2.99
C ARG A 251 1.89 4.18 3.36
N SER A 252 2.85 5.04 2.98
CA SER A 252 4.26 4.81 3.32
C SER A 252 4.48 4.78 4.84
N VAL A 253 3.81 5.66 5.58
CA VAL A 253 3.87 5.66 7.06
C VAL A 253 3.24 4.40 7.64
N MET A 254 2.12 3.92 7.06
CA MET A 254 1.49 2.66 7.49
C MET A 254 2.40 1.46 7.24
N THR A 255 3.05 1.38 6.08
CA THR A 255 3.97 0.28 5.75
C THR A 255 5.29 0.35 6.53
N GLU A 256 5.80 1.55 6.84
CA GLU A 256 7.00 1.74 7.68
C GLU A 256 6.76 1.45 9.16
N THR A 257 5.50 1.50 9.61
CA THR A 257 5.15 1.11 10.98
C THR A 257 5.23 -0.40 11.08
N GLU A 258 6.34 -0.91 11.64
CA GLU A 258 6.49 -2.34 11.92
C GLU A 258 5.29 -2.83 12.75
N GLU A 259 4.72 -3.97 12.38
CA GLU A 259 3.68 -4.62 13.17
C GLU A 259 4.26 -5.01 14.53
N GLU A 260 3.97 -4.21 15.56
CA GLU A 260 4.29 -4.60 16.92
C GLU A 260 3.48 -5.83 17.32
N LYS A 261 4.17 -6.88 17.76
CA LYS A 261 3.54 -8.07 18.34
C LYS A 261 2.62 -7.65 19.48
N THR A 262 1.42 -8.23 19.52
CA THR A 262 0.46 -7.96 20.60
C THR A 262 1.06 -8.32 21.98
N PRO A 263 0.66 -7.65 23.07
CA PRO A 263 1.16 -7.97 24.41
C PRO A 263 0.97 -9.45 24.78
N LEU A 264 -0.08 -10.09 24.28
CA LEU A 264 -0.31 -11.52 24.48
C LEU A 264 0.68 -12.38 23.68
N GLN A 265 0.94 -12.07 22.41
CA GLN A 265 1.95 -12.77 21.61
C GLN A 265 3.34 -12.67 22.23
N GLN A 266 3.73 -11.48 22.71
CA GLN A 266 5.00 -11.32 23.43
C GLN A 266 5.09 -12.21 24.67
N LYS A 267 3.99 -12.34 25.43
CA LYS A 267 3.93 -13.23 26.60
C LYS A 267 3.97 -14.71 26.23
N LEU A 268 3.34 -15.10 25.11
CA LEU A 268 3.40 -16.47 24.60
C LEU A 268 4.81 -16.83 24.11
N ASP A 269 5.49 -15.91 23.43
CA ASP A 269 6.88 -16.07 23.00
C ASP A 269 7.82 -16.21 24.22
N GLU A 270 7.68 -15.33 25.21
CA GLU A 270 8.43 -15.42 26.48
C GLU A 270 8.18 -16.76 27.19
N PHE A 271 6.92 -17.20 27.25
CA PHE A 271 6.55 -18.48 27.83
C PHE A 271 7.14 -19.66 27.04
N GLY A 272 7.14 -19.59 25.71
CA GLY A 272 7.75 -20.59 24.84
C GLY A 272 9.26 -20.70 25.03
N GLU A 273 9.96 -19.57 25.15
CA GLU A 273 11.38 -19.56 25.50
C GLU A 273 11.67 -20.16 26.89
N GLN A 274 10.86 -19.81 27.90
CA GLN A 274 11.01 -20.33 29.25
C GLN A 274 10.81 -21.85 29.29
N LEU A 275 9.75 -22.34 28.65
CA LEU A 275 9.43 -23.76 28.61
C LEU A 275 10.54 -24.53 27.87
N SER A 276 11.04 -24.00 26.75
CA SER A 276 12.17 -24.57 26.02
C SER A 276 13.43 -24.71 26.87
N LYS A 277 13.79 -23.67 27.64
CA LYS A 277 14.93 -23.72 28.58
C LYS A 277 14.74 -24.80 29.64
N VAL A 278 13.53 -24.91 30.21
CA VAL A 278 13.21 -25.94 31.23
C VAL A 278 13.32 -27.35 30.65
N ILE A 279 12.74 -27.61 29.48
CA ILE A 279 12.83 -28.92 28.80
C ILE A 279 14.30 -29.29 28.55
N THR A 280 15.09 -28.35 28.03
CA THR A 280 16.51 -28.58 27.74
C THR A 280 17.31 -28.91 29.01
N ILE A 281 17.05 -28.20 30.11
CA ILE A 281 17.70 -28.47 31.40
C ILE A 281 17.33 -29.87 31.91
N ILE A 282 16.05 -30.26 31.85
CA ILE A 282 15.59 -31.58 32.29
C ILE A 282 16.19 -32.70 31.44
N CYS A 283 16.35 -32.50 30.13
CA CYS A 283 16.96 -33.51 29.26
C CYS A 283 18.46 -33.71 29.51
N ILE A 284 19.16 -32.69 30.04
CA ILE A 284 20.61 -32.75 30.31
C ILE A 284 20.90 -33.20 31.75
N ALA A 285 20.01 -32.89 32.71
CA ALA A 285 20.14 -33.21 34.13
C ALA A 285 19.89 -34.69 34.43
#